data_AF-A0A263E029-F1
#
_entry.id   AF-A0A263E029-F1
#
_cell.length_a   1.000
_cell.length_b   1.000
_cell.length_c   1.000
_cell.angle_alpha   90.00
_cell.angle_beta   90.00
_cell.angle_gamma   90.00
#
_symmetry.space_group_name_H-M   'P 1'
#
loop_
_entity.id
_entity.type
_entity.pdbx_description
1 polymer ?
#
loop_
_entity_poly.entity_id
_entity_poly.type
_entity_poly.pdbx_seq_one_letter_code
_entity_poly.pdbx_strand_id
1 'polypeptide(L)'
;MEHAFVYNEVAVLVRHWFEIDLSDSHLEHGARIEVRQVAPQPRRGSESAAQKVVVDQPMWRADLFDRLDGTPGAFDAAHFHPYFVGVEPCDRHWDDAVTTTPWEWLRTRLTDVAGIAAAAGVQLRDPATANEEVGADAEAIVDAARNRAPTLCGSAQRCHAWTRDAEAAVHSMLGSLARPDLLDRDRVSPWLPAGVA
;
A
#
# COMPACT_ATOMS: atom_id res chain seq x y z
N MET A 1 -1.20 -0.41 -11.13
CA MET A 1 -1.35 -1.87 -11.29
C MET A 1 -1.12 -2.49 -9.93
N GLU A 2 -2.07 -3.28 -9.47
CA GLU A 2 -2.04 -3.95 -8.17
C GLU A 2 -1.78 -5.44 -8.33
N HIS A 3 -0.97 -6.00 -7.43
CA HIS A 3 -0.85 -7.44 -7.21
C HIS A 3 -1.55 -7.79 -5.90
N ALA A 4 -2.21 -8.95 -5.86
CA ALA A 4 -2.80 -9.49 -4.65
C ALA A 4 -2.35 -10.94 -4.47
N PHE A 5 -1.79 -11.23 -3.29
CA PHE A 5 -1.49 -12.57 -2.82
C PHE A 5 -2.61 -12.94 -1.84
N VAL A 6 -3.44 -13.91 -2.19
CA VAL A 6 -4.65 -14.23 -1.44
C VAL A 6 -4.54 -15.62 -0.86
N TYR A 7 -4.63 -15.70 0.46
CA TYR A 7 -4.58 -16.91 1.27
C TYR A 7 -5.96 -17.19 1.87
N ASN A 8 -6.05 -18.20 2.74
CA ASN A 8 -7.33 -18.65 3.29
C ASN A 8 -8.07 -17.58 4.10
N GLU A 9 -7.34 -16.76 4.89
CA GLU A 9 -7.93 -15.77 5.80
C GLU A 9 -7.33 -14.37 5.66
N VAL A 10 -6.23 -14.25 4.92
CA VAL A 10 -5.46 -13.01 4.77
C VAL A 10 -5.11 -12.81 3.30
N ALA A 11 -5.03 -11.56 2.87
CA ALA A 11 -4.46 -11.17 1.60
C ALA A 11 -3.44 -10.06 1.78
N VAL A 12 -2.39 -10.09 0.96
CA VAL A 12 -1.38 -9.04 0.87
C VAL A 12 -1.51 -8.35 -0.48
N LEU A 13 -1.78 -7.05 -0.45
CA LEU A 13 -1.96 -6.21 -1.63
C LEU A 13 -0.71 -5.37 -1.82
N VAL A 14 -0.22 -5.29 -3.05
CA VAL A 14 0.97 -4.52 -3.40
C VAL A 14 0.69 -3.68 -4.64
N ARG A 15 0.88 -2.36 -4.52
CA ARG A 15 0.73 -1.43 -5.64
C ARG A 15 1.77 -0.30 -5.57
N HIS A 16 1.93 0.42 -6.67
CA HIS A 16 2.56 1.74 -6.61
C HIS A 16 1.53 2.76 -6.13
N TRP A 17 1.98 3.74 -5.35
CA TRP A 17 1.17 4.81 -4.84
C TRP A 17 1.84 6.16 -5.07
N PHE A 18 1.02 7.20 -5.21
CA PHE A 18 1.42 8.58 -5.33
C PHE A 18 0.58 9.38 -4.34
N GLU A 19 1.23 10.01 -3.37
CA GLU A 19 0.62 10.74 -2.27
C GLU A 19 0.94 12.23 -2.44
N ILE A 20 -0.03 13.08 -2.08
CA ILE A 20 0.17 14.51 -1.94
C ILE A 20 -0.18 14.84 -0.50
N ASP A 21 0.82 15.28 0.27
CA ASP A 21 0.58 15.71 1.65
C ASP A 21 -0.41 16.87 1.65
N LEU A 22 -1.52 16.71 2.38
CA LEU A 22 -2.62 17.68 2.34
C LEU A 22 -2.27 19.00 3.03
N SER A 23 -1.27 18.99 3.93
CA SER A 23 -0.89 20.13 4.75
C SER A 23 0.16 21.01 4.08
N ASP A 24 1.17 20.40 3.45
CA ASP A 24 2.32 21.11 2.88
C ASP A 24 2.52 20.89 1.36
N SER A 25 1.68 20.05 0.74
CA SER A 25 1.69 19.75 -0.71
C SER A 25 2.96 19.08 -1.22
N HIS A 26 3.77 18.48 -0.34
CA HIS A 26 4.85 17.63 -0.77
C HIS A 26 4.34 16.37 -1.46
N LEU A 27 5.10 15.93 -2.45
CA LEU A 27 4.77 14.77 -3.26
C LEU A 27 5.60 13.58 -2.78
N GLU A 28 4.92 12.49 -2.46
CA GLU A 28 5.53 11.23 -2.07
C GLU A 28 5.11 10.13 -3.05
N HIS A 29 5.95 9.13 -3.24
CA HIS A 29 5.60 8.00 -4.08
C HIS A 29 6.37 6.75 -3.70
N GLY A 30 5.87 5.58 -4.08
CA GLY A 30 6.58 4.32 -3.87
C GLY A 30 5.66 3.13 -3.75
N ALA A 31 6.10 2.10 -3.03
CA ALA A 31 5.34 0.88 -2.88
C ALA A 31 4.40 0.98 -1.67
N ARG A 32 3.10 0.76 -1.89
CA ARG A 32 2.11 0.56 -0.84
C ARG A 32 1.83 -0.92 -0.69
N ILE A 33 1.94 -1.42 0.53
CA ILE A 33 1.66 -2.80 0.91
C ILE A 33 0.58 -2.80 1.96
N GLU A 34 -0.48 -3.57 1.75
CA GLU A 34 -1.56 -3.71 2.71
C GLU A 34 -1.79 -5.18 3.06
N VAL A 35 -1.99 -5.45 4.35
CA VAL A 35 -2.47 -6.75 4.82
C VAL A 35 -3.94 -6.58 5.18
N ARG A 36 -4.80 -7.39 4.57
CA ARG A 36 -6.25 -7.33 4.71
C ARG A 36 -6.83 -8.69 5.04
N GLN A 37 -7.93 -8.73 5.78
CA GLN A 37 -8.66 -9.96 6.03
C GLN A 37 -9.44 -10.39 4.77
N VAL A 38 -9.40 -11.69 4.46
CA VAL A 38 -10.27 -12.32 3.48
C VAL A 38 -11.59 -12.68 4.18
N ALA A 39 -12.66 -12.00 3.81
CA ALA A 39 -13.96 -12.19 4.43
C ALA A 39 -14.58 -13.54 4.03
N PRO A 40 -14.96 -14.41 4.98
CA PRO A 40 -15.65 -15.65 4.69
C PRO A 40 -16.90 -15.43 3.84
N GLN A 41 -17.05 -16.21 2.77
CA GLN A 41 -18.19 -16.11 1.87
C GLN A 41 -19.06 -17.37 1.95
N PRO A 42 -20.40 -17.24 1.93
CA PRO A 42 -21.26 -18.40 1.81
C PRO A 42 -20.99 -19.10 0.48
N ARG A 43 -20.98 -20.44 0.51
CA ARG A 43 -20.85 -21.24 -0.71
C ARG A 43 -22.00 -20.91 -1.66
N ARG A 44 -21.67 -20.77 -2.95
CA ARG A 44 -22.65 -20.57 -4.02
C ARG A 44 -22.54 -21.64 -5.09
N GLY A 45 -23.69 -22.05 -5.62
CA GLY A 45 -23.78 -22.99 -6.74
C GLY A 45 -23.33 -24.41 -6.39
N SER A 46 -22.99 -25.18 -7.42
CA SER A 46 -22.49 -26.55 -7.31
C SER A 46 -21.03 -26.58 -6.84
N GLU A 47 -20.47 -27.78 -6.78
CA GLU A 47 -19.07 -28.03 -6.41
C GLU A 47 -18.03 -27.46 -7.35
N SER A 48 -18.39 -27.21 -8.61
CA SER A 48 -17.50 -26.58 -9.59
C SER A 48 -17.78 -25.08 -9.79
N ALA A 49 -18.74 -24.51 -9.05
CA ALA A 49 -19.07 -23.10 -9.21
C ALA A 49 -17.93 -22.21 -8.70
N ALA A 50 -17.61 -21.16 -9.45
CA ALA A 50 -16.67 -20.15 -9.01
C ALA A 50 -17.19 -19.48 -7.72
N GLN A 51 -16.36 -19.40 -6.68
CA GLN A 51 -16.74 -18.76 -5.41
C GLN A 51 -16.41 -17.27 -5.42
N LYS A 52 -16.97 -16.51 -4.47
CA LYS A 52 -16.54 -15.12 -4.24
C LYS A 52 -15.29 -15.14 -3.39
N VAL A 53 -14.36 -14.25 -3.70
CA VAL A 53 -13.23 -13.89 -2.83
C VAL A 53 -13.40 -12.41 -2.53
N VAL A 54 -13.45 -12.07 -1.24
CA VAL A 54 -13.66 -10.70 -0.79
C VAL A 54 -12.51 -10.35 0.14
N VAL A 55 -11.65 -9.44 -0.32
CA VAL A 55 -10.59 -8.86 0.51
C VAL A 55 -11.08 -7.49 0.97
N ASP A 56 -11.29 -7.32 2.27
CA ASP A 56 -12.05 -6.16 2.77
C ASP A 56 -11.31 -5.46 3.91
N GLN A 57 -11.45 -5.96 5.15
CA GLN A 57 -10.99 -5.28 6.36
C GLN A 57 -9.46 -5.06 6.33
N PRO A 58 -8.99 -3.79 6.31
CA PRO A 58 -7.58 -3.50 6.43
C PRO A 58 -7.10 -3.74 7.86
N MET A 59 -5.97 -4.44 7.99
CA MET A 59 -5.34 -4.76 9.28
C MET A 59 -4.06 -3.98 9.48
N TRP A 60 -3.31 -3.74 8.39
CA TRP A 60 -2.01 -3.10 8.42
C TRP A 60 -1.65 -2.54 7.05
N ARG A 61 -0.86 -1.46 7.04
CA ARG A 61 -0.31 -0.89 5.81
C ARG A 61 1.12 -0.43 6.00
N ALA A 62 1.97 -0.61 5.01
CA ALA A 62 3.24 0.08 4.89
C ALA A 62 3.30 0.86 3.58
N ASP A 63 3.83 2.06 3.68
CA ASP A 63 4.02 3.00 2.59
C ASP A 63 5.52 3.25 2.49
N LEU A 64 6.19 2.48 1.63
CA LEU A 64 7.65 2.52 1.42
C LEU A 64 7.97 3.57 0.37
N PHE A 65 7.88 4.84 0.78
CA PHE A 65 7.89 6.00 -0.12
C PHE A 65 9.17 6.83 -0.03
N ASP A 66 9.55 7.40 -1.17
CA ASP A 66 10.43 8.56 -1.25
C ASP A 66 9.59 9.83 -1.34
N ARG A 67 10.24 10.95 -1.00
CA ARG A 67 9.79 12.27 -1.43
C ARG A 67 10.35 12.59 -2.82
N LEU A 68 9.54 13.20 -3.68
CA LEU A 68 9.97 13.55 -5.05
C LEU A 68 11.05 14.64 -5.08
N ASP A 69 11.11 15.49 -4.06
CA ASP A 69 12.13 16.53 -3.87
C ASP A 69 13.35 16.06 -3.07
N GLY A 70 13.35 14.81 -2.62
CA GLY A 70 14.37 14.20 -1.79
C GLY A 70 15.42 13.40 -2.57
N THR A 71 16.23 12.62 -1.85
CA THR A 71 17.20 11.72 -2.47
C THR A 71 16.50 10.45 -2.94
N PRO A 72 16.58 10.07 -4.23
CA PRO A 72 15.95 8.83 -4.70
C PRO A 72 16.52 7.60 -3.99
N GLY A 73 15.63 6.76 -3.47
CA GLY A 73 15.92 5.54 -2.71
C GLY A 73 16.28 5.78 -1.24
N ALA A 74 16.08 6.98 -0.72
CA ALA A 74 16.37 7.28 0.69
C ALA A 74 15.24 6.84 1.64
N PHE A 75 14.03 6.64 1.13
CA PHE A 75 12.83 6.28 1.87
C PHE A 75 12.45 7.29 2.96
N ASP A 76 12.72 8.58 2.71
CA ASP A 76 12.52 9.68 3.66
C ASP A 76 11.04 9.89 4.07
N ALA A 77 10.10 9.37 3.28
CA ALA A 77 8.66 9.40 3.56
C ALA A 77 8.11 8.03 4.00
N ALA A 78 8.98 7.03 4.18
CA ALA A 78 8.52 5.67 4.43
C ALA A 78 7.99 5.49 5.85
N HIS A 79 6.77 4.98 5.96
CA HIS A 79 6.05 4.81 7.22
C HIS A 79 5.13 3.60 7.17
N PHE A 80 4.47 3.30 8.29
CA PHE A 80 3.46 2.25 8.36
C PHE A 80 2.31 2.63 9.29
N HIS A 81 1.21 1.90 9.14
CA HIS A 81 0.00 1.99 9.94
C HIS A 81 -0.25 0.63 10.58
N PRO A 82 0.04 0.46 11.88
CA PRO A 82 -0.09 -0.82 12.56
C PRO A 82 -1.53 -1.31 12.74
N TYR A 83 -2.52 -0.43 12.58
CA TYR A 83 -3.94 -0.76 12.69
C TYR A 83 -4.81 0.28 11.97
N PHE A 84 -6.10 -0.03 11.85
CA PHE A 84 -7.12 0.82 11.24
C PHE A 84 -8.30 0.99 12.19
N VAL A 85 -8.99 2.13 12.12
CA VAL A 85 -10.28 2.38 12.75
C VAL A 85 -11.35 2.36 11.66
N GLY A 86 -12.04 1.22 11.53
CA GLY A 86 -12.88 0.98 10.36
C GLY A 86 -12.00 0.81 9.11
N VAL A 87 -12.18 1.69 8.12
CA VAL A 87 -11.36 1.72 6.90
C VAL A 87 -10.27 2.78 6.93
N GLU A 88 -10.23 3.60 7.98
CA GLU A 88 -9.27 4.70 8.12
C GLU A 88 -8.00 4.22 8.82
N PRO A 89 -6.81 4.51 8.28
CA PRO A 89 -5.55 4.19 8.94
C PRO A 89 -5.40 5.00 10.23
N CYS A 90 -4.66 4.48 11.21
CA CYS A 90 -4.16 5.31 12.30
C CYS A 90 -3.10 6.32 11.81
N ASP A 91 -2.55 7.12 12.72
CA ASP A 91 -1.46 8.04 12.40
C ASP A 91 -0.24 7.33 11.80
N ARG A 92 0.65 8.07 11.13
CA ARG A 92 1.89 7.52 10.56
C ARG A 92 2.81 7.05 11.70
N HIS A 93 3.26 5.79 11.62
CA HIS A 93 4.32 5.26 12.46
C HIS A 93 5.64 5.16 11.69
N TRP A 94 6.73 5.50 12.37
CA TRP A 94 8.08 5.55 11.83
C TRP A 94 8.96 4.55 12.56
N ASP A 95 9.93 3.97 11.84
CA ASP A 95 10.94 3.07 12.37
C ASP A 95 12.18 3.19 11.51
N ASP A 96 13.37 3.29 12.11
CA ASP A 96 14.63 3.43 11.38
C ASP A 96 14.83 2.29 10.37
N ALA A 97 14.35 1.07 10.67
CA ALA A 97 14.46 -0.08 9.77
C ALA A 97 13.57 0.06 8.52
N VAL A 98 12.43 0.79 8.61
CA VAL A 98 11.57 1.07 7.45
C VAL A 98 12.31 1.91 6.42
N THR A 99 13.17 2.83 6.85
CA THR A 99 13.95 3.70 5.97
C THR A 99 15.29 3.05 5.56
N THR A 100 16.01 2.44 6.50
CA THR A 100 17.38 1.93 6.26
C THR A 100 17.41 0.56 5.60
N THR A 101 16.46 -0.32 5.89
CA THR A 101 16.39 -1.68 5.36
C THR A 101 14.95 -2.07 4.99
N PRO A 102 14.22 -1.25 4.21
CA PRO A 102 12.77 -1.38 3.97
C PRO A 102 12.32 -2.77 3.56
N TRP A 103 13.11 -3.42 2.69
CA TRP A 103 12.77 -4.74 2.14
C TRP A 103 12.95 -5.87 3.13
N GLU A 104 14.02 -5.80 3.93
CA GLU A 104 14.26 -6.77 5.00
C GLU A 104 13.23 -6.59 6.12
N TRP A 105 12.97 -5.33 6.47
CA TRP A 105 11.91 -4.98 7.42
C TRP A 105 10.55 -5.51 6.96
N LEU A 106 10.16 -5.28 5.70
CA LEU A 106 8.91 -5.79 5.14
C LEU A 106 8.87 -7.33 5.20
N ARG A 107 9.94 -8.00 4.78
CA ARG A 107 10.07 -9.46 4.84
C ARG A 107 9.82 -9.97 6.27
N THR A 108 10.44 -9.36 7.27
CA THR A 108 10.23 -9.70 8.69
C THR A 108 8.76 -9.56 9.08
N ARG A 109 8.10 -8.46 8.72
CA ARG A 109 6.67 -8.26 9.03
C ARG A 109 5.77 -9.32 8.40
N LEU A 110 6.05 -9.71 7.16
CA LEU A 110 5.27 -10.71 6.43
C LEU A 110 5.38 -12.12 7.05
N THR A 111 6.49 -12.42 7.74
CA THR A 111 6.64 -13.71 8.46
C THR A 111 5.78 -13.83 9.73
N ASP A 112 5.20 -12.72 10.21
CA ASP A 112 4.31 -12.70 11.38
C ASP A 112 2.98 -12.00 11.07
N VAL A 113 2.30 -12.47 10.03
CA VAL A 113 0.99 -11.94 9.62
C VAL A 113 -0.11 -12.20 10.66
N ALA A 114 0.02 -13.27 11.45
CA ALA A 114 -0.84 -13.54 12.59
C ALA A 114 -0.69 -12.50 13.69
N GLY A 115 0.54 -12.06 13.98
CA GLY A 115 0.80 -10.94 14.89
C GLY A 115 0.18 -9.64 14.37
N ILE A 116 0.26 -9.39 13.06
CA ILE A 116 -0.43 -8.26 12.41
C ILE A 116 -1.95 -8.35 12.61
N ALA A 117 -2.56 -9.50 12.33
CA ALA A 117 -4.00 -9.68 12.49
C ALA A 117 -4.43 -9.49 13.96
N ALA A 118 -3.69 -10.07 14.90
CA ALA A 118 -3.97 -9.94 16.33
C ALA A 118 -3.88 -8.49 16.81
N ALA A 119 -2.88 -7.72 16.35
CA ALA A 119 -2.74 -6.30 16.66
C ALA A 119 -3.91 -5.45 16.12
N ALA A 120 -4.49 -5.85 14.98
CA ALA A 120 -5.69 -5.25 14.40
C ALA A 120 -7.00 -5.75 15.04
N GLY A 121 -6.94 -6.62 16.07
CA GLY A 121 -8.10 -7.20 16.72
C GLY A 121 -8.81 -8.29 15.91
N VAL A 122 -8.15 -8.85 14.89
CA VAL A 122 -8.66 -9.93 14.06
C VAL A 122 -8.16 -11.28 14.57
N GLN A 123 -9.08 -12.19 14.85
CA GLN A 123 -8.76 -13.56 15.23
C GLN A 123 -8.81 -14.48 14.01
N LEU A 124 -7.64 -14.93 13.57
CA LEU A 124 -7.53 -15.96 12.52
C LEU A 124 -7.90 -17.33 13.10
N ARG A 125 -8.52 -18.19 12.28
CA ARG A 125 -8.85 -19.57 12.69
C ARG A 125 -7.61 -20.44 12.76
N ASP A 126 -6.67 -20.25 11.84
CA ASP A 126 -5.38 -20.96 11.85
C ASP A 126 -4.20 -19.97 11.70
N PRO A 127 -3.78 -19.33 12.81
CA PRO A 127 -2.69 -18.35 12.79
C PRO A 127 -1.35 -18.93 12.31
N ALA A 128 -1.08 -20.20 12.62
CA ALA A 128 0.18 -20.85 12.26
C ALA A 128 0.27 -21.08 10.75
N THR A 129 -0.80 -21.62 10.15
CA THR A 129 -0.88 -21.77 8.69
C THR A 129 -0.84 -20.43 7.97
N ALA A 130 -1.47 -19.38 8.50
CA ALA A 130 -1.38 -18.05 7.90
C ALA A 130 0.08 -17.53 7.85
N ASN A 131 0.83 -17.68 8.94
CA ASN A 131 2.26 -17.32 8.97
C ASN A 131 3.10 -18.18 8.01
N GLU A 132 2.81 -19.49 7.91
CA GLU A 132 3.51 -20.40 7.01
C GLU A 132 3.27 -20.03 5.53
N GLU A 133 2.00 -19.87 5.13
CA GLU A 133 1.62 -19.57 3.75
C GLU A 133 2.17 -18.20 3.29
N VAL A 134 1.98 -17.14 4.08
CA VAL A 134 2.50 -15.80 3.76
C VAL A 134 4.03 -15.78 3.83
N GLY A 135 4.62 -16.45 4.83
CA GLY A 135 6.06 -16.54 5.01
C GLY A 135 6.77 -17.25 3.85
N ALA A 136 6.16 -18.30 3.29
CA ALA A 136 6.69 -19.01 2.13
C ALA A 136 6.77 -18.13 0.87
N ASP A 137 5.82 -17.21 0.71
CA ASP A 137 5.74 -16.29 -0.43
C ASP A 137 6.36 -14.91 -0.13
N ALA A 138 6.93 -14.70 1.07
CA ALA A 138 7.38 -13.38 1.51
C ALA A 138 8.37 -12.72 0.53
N GLU A 139 9.30 -13.48 -0.06
CA GLU A 139 10.23 -12.94 -1.06
C GLU A 139 9.50 -12.51 -2.34
N ALA A 140 8.51 -13.28 -2.81
CA ALA A 140 7.72 -12.93 -3.99
C ALA A 140 6.89 -11.66 -3.76
N ILE A 141 6.34 -11.49 -2.55
CA ILE A 141 5.63 -10.28 -2.13
C ILE A 141 6.59 -9.08 -2.09
N VAL A 142 7.78 -9.25 -1.48
CA VAL A 142 8.82 -8.22 -1.41
C VAL A 142 9.29 -7.83 -2.80
N ASP A 143 9.47 -8.78 -3.72
CA ASP A 143 9.84 -8.50 -5.10
C ASP A 143 8.72 -7.76 -5.86
N ALA A 144 7.46 -8.12 -5.62
CA ALA A 144 6.34 -7.35 -6.15
C ALA A 144 6.37 -5.88 -5.66
N ALA A 145 6.76 -5.66 -4.40
CA ALA A 145 6.90 -4.32 -3.82
C ALA A 145 8.12 -3.58 -4.36
N ARG A 146 9.28 -4.24 -4.48
CA ARG A 146 10.49 -3.69 -5.12
C ARG A 146 10.22 -3.25 -6.56
N ASN A 147 9.42 -4.02 -7.30
CA ASN A 147 8.99 -3.65 -8.67
C ASN A 147 8.03 -2.45 -8.71
N ARG A 148 7.64 -1.91 -7.55
CA ARG A 148 6.86 -0.68 -7.36
C ARG A 148 7.61 0.36 -6.53
N ALA A 149 8.91 0.15 -6.29
CA ALA A 149 9.76 1.05 -5.53
C ALA A 149 9.82 2.46 -6.16
N PRO A 150 10.02 3.50 -5.34
CA PRO A 150 10.08 4.88 -5.82
C PRO A 150 11.17 5.11 -6.88
N THR A 151 12.34 4.49 -6.73
CA THR A 151 13.48 4.60 -7.67
C THR A 151 13.14 4.15 -9.09
N LEU A 152 12.11 3.31 -9.27
CA LEU A 152 11.66 2.85 -10.58
C LEU A 152 10.65 3.80 -11.24
N CYS A 153 10.21 4.84 -10.54
CA CYS A 153 9.21 5.79 -11.00
C CYS A 153 9.75 7.22 -11.18
N GLY A 154 10.84 7.37 -11.95
CA GLY A 154 11.50 8.66 -12.15
C GLY A 154 10.81 9.68 -13.08
N SER A 155 9.54 9.50 -13.47
CA SER A 155 8.81 10.51 -14.26
C SER A 155 7.33 10.57 -13.92
N ALA A 156 6.73 11.76 -14.09
CA ALA A 156 5.32 11.99 -13.81
C ALA A 156 4.40 11.05 -14.61
N GLN A 157 4.67 10.87 -15.91
CA GLN A 157 3.88 9.99 -16.78
C GLN A 157 3.97 8.52 -16.34
N ARG A 158 5.13 8.09 -15.85
CA ARG A 158 5.31 6.71 -15.35
C ARG A 158 4.55 6.50 -14.04
N CYS A 159 4.62 7.46 -13.11
CA CYS A 159 3.88 7.36 -11.85
C CYS A 159 2.38 7.41 -12.08
N HIS A 160 1.92 8.26 -12.98
CA HIS A 160 0.54 8.27 -13.43
C HIS A 160 0.12 6.92 -14.03
N ALA A 161 0.89 6.37 -14.97
CA ALA A 161 0.58 5.07 -15.58
C ALA A 161 0.47 3.93 -14.55
N TRP A 162 1.27 3.99 -13.48
CA TRP A 162 1.30 3.01 -12.41
C TRP A 162 0.20 3.20 -11.35
N THR A 163 -0.34 4.41 -11.21
CA THR A 163 -1.38 4.77 -10.24
C THR A 163 -2.78 4.91 -10.86
N ARG A 164 -2.98 4.53 -12.13
CA ARG A 164 -4.32 4.58 -12.77
C ARG A 164 -5.43 3.87 -11.98
N ASP A 165 -5.12 2.79 -11.26
CA ASP A 165 -6.10 2.10 -10.40
C ASP A 165 -6.45 2.88 -9.12
N ALA A 166 -5.64 3.88 -8.76
CA ALA A 166 -5.78 4.72 -7.58
C ALA A 166 -5.97 6.21 -7.94
N GLU A 167 -6.25 6.53 -9.20
CA GLU A 167 -6.32 7.90 -9.72
C GLU A 167 -7.35 8.76 -8.96
N ALA A 168 -8.50 8.15 -8.60
CA ALA A 168 -9.53 8.82 -7.80
C ALA A 168 -9.01 9.31 -6.44
N ALA A 169 -8.06 8.59 -5.82
CA ALA A 169 -7.46 9.03 -4.56
C ALA A 169 -6.56 10.26 -4.77
N VAL A 170 -5.77 10.28 -5.85
CA VAL A 170 -4.94 11.45 -6.21
C VAL A 170 -5.81 12.67 -6.48
N HIS A 171 -6.92 12.51 -7.20
CA HIS A 171 -7.88 13.60 -7.42
C HIS A 171 -8.51 14.10 -6.12
N SER A 172 -8.83 13.18 -5.19
CA SER A 172 -9.33 13.54 -3.87
C SER A 172 -8.32 14.40 -3.09
N MET A 173 -7.03 14.03 -3.12
CA MET A 173 -5.97 14.79 -2.48
C MET A 173 -5.80 16.17 -3.10
N LEU A 174 -5.73 16.25 -4.44
CA LEU A 174 -5.66 17.52 -5.19
C LEU A 174 -6.80 18.48 -4.85
N GLY A 175 -8.01 17.96 -4.63
CA GLY A 175 -9.18 18.75 -4.25
C GLY A 175 -9.20 19.20 -2.78
N SER A 176 -8.30 18.69 -1.94
CA SER A 176 -8.33 18.85 -0.49
C SER A 176 -7.09 19.53 0.10
N LEU A 177 -6.18 20.04 -0.74
CA LEU A 177 -4.93 20.67 -0.30
C LEU A 177 -5.20 21.94 0.53
N ALA A 178 -4.55 22.05 1.69
CA ALA A 178 -4.53 23.28 2.48
C ALA A 178 -3.66 24.37 1.83
N ARG A 179 -2.63 23.96 1.08
CA ARG A 179 -1.62 24.83 0.46
C ARG A 179 -1.42 24.56 -1.04
N PRO A 180 -2.47 24.67 -1.88
CA PRO A 180 -2.38 24.37 -3.31
C PRO A 180 -1.41 25.28 -4.07
N ASP A 181 -0.96 26.37 -3.46
CA ASP A 181 0.07 27.28 -3.97
C ASP A 181 1.48 26.66 -3.95
N LEU A 182 1.73 25.66 -3.10
CA LEU A 182 3.02 24.97 -2.97
C LEU A 182 3.12 23.73 -3.87
N LEU A 183 2.03 23.33 -4.52
CA LEU A 183 1.97 22.13 -5.34
C LEU A 183 2.85 22.25 -6.58
N ASP A 184 3.74 21.28 -6.79
CA ASP A 184 4.47 21.12 -8.05
C ASP A 184 3.50 20.63 -9.15
N ARG A 185 2.94 21.61 -9.88
CA ARG A 185 1.96 21.40 -10.94
C ARG A 185 2.51 20.61 -12.12
N ASP A 186 3.79 20.77 -12.43
CA ASP A 186 4.41 20.03 -13.53
C ASP A 186 4.44 18.53 -13.23
N ARG A 187 4.74 18.17 -11.97
CA ARG A 187 4.75 16.78 -11.52
C ARG A 187 3.37 16.15 -11.44
N VAL A 188 2.34 16.89 -11.04
CA VAL A 188 0.97 16.36 -10.99
C VAL A 188 0.17 16.55 -12.28
N SER A 189 0.73 17.24 -13.28
CA SER A 189 0.04 17.53 -14.54
C SER A 189 -0.64 16.32 -15.22
N PRO A 190 -0.11 15.08 -15.15
CA PRO A 190 -0.82 13.94 -15.73
C PRO A 190 -2.17 13.60 -15.06
N TRP A 191 -2.38 14.00 -13.81
CA TRP A 191 -3.62 13.82 -13.06
C TRP A 191 -4.53 15.06 -13.11
N LEU A 192 -4.11 16.14 -13.77
CA LEU A 192 -4.96 17.32 -13.92
C LEU A 192 -5.85 17.18 -15.16
N PRO A 193 -7.11 17.67 -15.11
CA PRO A 193 -7.94 17.76 -16.31
C PRO A 193 -7.23 18.57 -17.41
N ALA A 194 -7.39 18.15 -18.67
CA ALA A 194 -6.82 18.87 -19.80
C ALA A 194 -7.29 20.34 -19.81
N GLY A 195 -6.34 21.27 -19.77
CA GLY A 195 -6.60 22.72 -19.79
C GLY A 195 -6.48 23.43 -18.42
N VAL A 196 -6.13 22.72 -17.35
CA VAL A 196 -5.77 23.31 -16.06
C VAL A 196 -4.24 23.27 -15.92
N ALA A 197 -3.55 24.22 -16.54
CA ALA A 197 -2.13 24.50 -16.30
C ALA A 197 -2.02 25.67 -15.32
#